data_AF-A0A834FVJ5-F1
#
_entry.id   AF-A0A834FVJ5-F1
#
_cell.length_a   1.000
_cell.length_b   1.000
_cell.length_c   1.000
_cell.angle_alpha   90.00
_cell.angle_beta   90.00
_cell.angle_gamma   90.00
#
_symmetry.space_group_name_H-M   'P 1'
#
loop_
_entity.id
_entity.type
_entity.pdbx_description
1 polymer ?
#
loop_
_entity_poly.entity_id
_entity_poly.type
_entity_poly.pdbx_seq_one_letter_code
_entity_poly.pdbx_strand_id
1 'polypeptide(L)'
;MYFCLWKREVLRWFRGAVGRHLVVRRYQIAVLELLAQSTYEGHTINWSKHLNESMGCQLLEVHPPRVLDLFEDTEYASQAALWGIEGLPDLGEIYPFGGSADRLGLVDPHTGECLPAAMLRYCGRTLLEGLRRDLQAREFLYFKLYGKQCVIPVAIMTSSAKNNHERITSLCERLGGFGRGRSLFQFFQHPLLPAVGAEDGQWPVTRQFMPVCKPGGHGVIWKLACDKGIFQWFYNHGRKGATVRQVRFDPLGIGWDWSAPWKGFASCKRILGATEGKCLVEKKNLDGMWAYGLSCIEYTEFDKFGISEGPLSSHRHSLTLSVLSSQKDDL
;
A
#
# COMPACT_ATOMS: atom_id res chain seq x y z
N MET A 1 -4.97 -3.40 -3.49
CA MET A 1 -4.85 -3.85 -2.07
C MET A 1 -3.55 -4.63 -1.94
N TYR A 2 -2.77 -4.41 -0.88
CA TYR A 2 -1.47 -5.08 -0.69
C TYR A 2 -1.61 -6.11 0.44
N PHE A 3 -1.39 -7.40 0.18
CA PHE A 3 -1.17 -8.38 1.26
C PHE A 3 0.33 -8.54 1.46
N CYS A 4 0.81 -8.33 2.69
CA CYS A 4 2.22 -8.48 3.00
C CYS A 4 2.36 -9.27 4.30
N LEU A 5 2.76 -10.53 4.17
CA LEU A 5 3.21 -11.34 5.30
C LEU A 5 4.70 -11.15 5.48
N TRP A 6 5.09 -10.88 6.70
CA TRP A 6 6.47 -10.61 7.09
C TRP A 6 7.16 -11.93 7.42
N LYS A 7 8.22 -12.29 6.68
CA LYS A 7 9.26 -13.21 7.19
C LYS A 7 10.40 -12.40 7.80
N ARG A 8 10.95 -12.91 8.92
CA ARG A 8 12.00 -12.33 9.80
C ARG A 8 13.15 -11.59 9.08
N GLU A 9 13.41 -11.88 7.82
CA GLU A 9 14.55 -11.37 7.04
C GLU A 9 14.41 -9.91 6.57
N VAL A 10 13.19 -9.35 6.49
CA VAL A 10 12.98 -7.94 6.09
C VAL A 10 13.45 -6.94 7.16
N LEU A 11 13.56 -7.35 8.44
CA LEU A 11 13.98 -6.47 9.55
C LEU A 11 15.47 -6.08 9.45
N ARG A 12 16.26 -6.83 8.69
CA ARG A 12 17.72 -6.70 8.68
C ARG A 12 18.22 -5.55 7.79
N TRP A 13 17.35 -5.01 6.93
CA TRP A 13 17.71 -3.99 5.92
C TRP A 13 17.60 -2.53 6.38
N PHE A 14 16.97 -2.24 7.53
CA PHE A 14 16.53 -0.87 7.85
C PHE A 14 17.17 -0.22 9.09
N ARG A 15 18.30 -0.73 9.60
CA ARG A 15 18.98 -0.10 10.75
C ARG A 15 19.99 0.98 10.32
N GLY A 16 19.72 2.22 10.73
CA GLY A 16 20.71 3.30 10.72
C GLY A 16 20.12 4.60 11.26
N ALA A 17 20.49 4.99 12.49
CA ALA A 17 20.23 6.32 13.02
C ALA A 17 21.36 7.24 12.58
N VAL A 18 21.02 8.34 11.90
CA VAL A 18 21.98 9.30 11.38
C VAL A 18 21.55 10.71 11.82
N GLY A 19 22.51 11.52 12.28
CA GLY A 19 22.26 12.89 12.77
C GLY A 19 21.49 13.78 11.79
N ARG A 20 20.68 14.71 12.31
CA ARG A 20 19.68 15.52 11.57
C ARG A 20 20.26 16.25 10.34
N HIS A 21 21.51 16.72 10.39
CA HIS A 21 22.16 17.41 9.26
C HIS A 21 22.51 16.48 8.09
N LEU A 22 22.82 15.20 8.36
CA LEU A 22 23.15 14.26 7.29
C LEU A 22 21.89 13.79 6.55
N VAL A 23 20.73 13.80 7.21
CA VAL A 23 19.44 13.41 6.62
C VAL A 23 19.02 14.39 5.52
N VAL A 24 19.13 15.69 5.78
CA VAL A 24 18.80 16.73 4.78
C VAL A 24 19.72 16.68 3.57
N ARG A 25 21.04 16.52 3.79
CA ARG A 25 22.01 16.39 2.69
C ARG A 25 21.75 15.14 1.85
N ARG A 26 21.49 14.00 2.49
CA ARG A 26 21.16 12.75 1.78
C ARG A 26 19.86 12.85 0.99
N TYR A 27 18.85 13.53 1.54
CA TYR A 27 17.62 13.82 0.81
C TYR A 27 17.90 14.64 -0.45
N GLN A 28 18.69 15.71 -0.35
CA GLN A 28 19.04 16.54 -1.51
C GLN A 28 19.84 15.77 -2.55
N ILE A 29 20.78 14.93 -2.14
CA ILE A 29 21.55 14.07 -3.06
C ILE A 29 20.62 13.12 -3.82
N ALA A 30 19.72 12.43 -3.12
CA ALA A 30 18.76 11.53 -3.74
C ALA A 30 17.84 12.25 -4.73
N VAL A 31 17.41 13.49 -4.42
CA VAL A 31 16.64 14.32 -5.35
C VAL A 31 17.44 14.62 -6.61
N LEU A 32 18.69 15.07 -6.49
CA LEU A 32 19.52 15.41 -7.64
C LEU A 32 19.82 14.18 -8.51
N GLU A 33 20.03 13.01 -7.90
CA GLU A 33 20.18 11.74 -8.62
C GLU A 33 18.92 11.37 -9.42
N LEU A 34 17.73 11.51 -8.81
CA LEU A 34 16.44 11.27 -9.49
C LEU A 34 16.19 12.26 -10.63
N LEU A 35 16.50 13.54 -10.42
CA LEU A 35 16.35 14.56 -11.47
C LEU A 35 17.28 14.29 -12.65
N ALA A 36 18.56 14.00 -12.37
CA ALA A 36 19.52 13.65 -13.42
C ALA A 36 19.08 12.43 -14.25
N GLN A 37 18.47 11.42 -13.63
CA GLN A 37 17.88 10.28 -14.32
C GLN A 37 16.70 10.70 -15.21
N SER A 38 15.80 11.54 -14.69
CA SER A 38 14.61 12.00 -15.42
C SER A 38 14.95 12.85 -16.66
N THR A 39 16.00 13.68 -16.60
CA THR A 39 16.44 14.51 -17.74
C THR A 39 17.03 13.65 -18.87
N TYR A 40 17.64 12.51 -18.54
CA TYR A 40 18.19 11.56 -19.51
C TYR A 40 17.09 10.76 -20.23
N GLU A 41 15.94 10.54 -19.58
CA GLU A 41 14.77 9.87 -20.16
C GLU A 41 14.08 10.70 -21.27
N GLY A 42 14.26 12.03 -21.30
CA GLY A 42 13.73 12.89 -22.35
C GLY A 42 14.39 12.73 -23.73
N HIS A 43 15.51 12.00 -23.82
CA HIS A 43 16.32 11.91 -25.05
C HIS A 43 16.68 10.50 -25.54
N THR A 44 16.22 9.39 -24.91
CA THR A 44 16.65 8.06 -25.39
C THR A 44 15.66 6.90 -25.13
N ILE A 45 15.30 6.18 -26.20
CA ILE A 45 14.49 4.93 -26.25
C ILE A 45 15.28 3.71 -25.71
N ASN A 46 16.15 3.87 -24.70
CA ASN A 46 16.99 2.74 -24.24
C ASN A 46 17.14 2.70 -22.72
N TRP A 47 16.02 2.39 -22.07
CA TRP A 47 15.90 2.14 -20.63
C TRP A 47 16.73 0.93 -20.15
N SER A 48 17.09 0.00 -21.06
CA SER A 48 17.82 -1.23 -20.76
C SER A 48 19.26 -1.02 -20.24
N LYS A 49 19.88 0.14 -20.50
CA LYS A 49 21.29 0.37 -20.17
C LYS A 49 21.54 1.16 -18.88
N HIS A 50 20.64 2.04 -18.44
CA HIS A 50 20.98 3.04 -17.41
C HIS A 50 20.50 2.73 -15.98
N LEU A 51 19.58 1.76 -15.81
CA LEU A 51 19.26 1.15 -14.50
C LEU A 51 20.45 0.39 -13.87
N ASN A 52 21.49 0.14 -14.67
CA ASN A 52 22.59 -0.77 -14.37
C ASN A 52 23.54 -0.31 -13.28
N GLU A 53 23.79 1.00 -13.14
CA GLU A 53 24.95 1.44 -12.34
C GLU A 53 24.61 1.80 -10.89
N SER A 54 23.36 2.19 -10.57
CA SER A 54 23.03 2.63 -9.19
C SER A 54 22.20 1.63 -8.35
N MET A 55 21.44 0.72 -8.98
CA MET A 55 20.59 -0.26 -8.27
C MET A 55 20.95 -1.73 -8.51
N GLY A 56 22.05 -2.00 -9.22
CA GLY A 56 22.62 -3.33 -9.38
C GLY A 56 21.66 -4.37 -9.97
N CYS A 57 20.79 -3.98 -10.90
CA CYS A 57 19.78 -4.91 -11.40
C CYS A 57 19.11 -4.44 -12.69
N GLN A 58 18.97 -5.35 -13.65
CA GLN A 58 18.29 -5.10 -14.92
C GLN A 58 16.82 -5.53 -14.80
N LEU A 59 15.89 -4.59 -14.94
CA LEU A 59 14.51 -4.92 -15.27
C LEU A 59 14.48 -5.26 -16.77
N LEU A 60 14.18 -6.53 -17.08
CA LEU A 60 14.28 -7.04 -18.45
C LEU A 60 12.91 -7.10 -19.13
N GLU A 61 11.91 -7.67 -18.47
CA GLU A 61 10.58 -7.84 -19.07
C GLU A 61 9.45 -7.65 -18.04
N VAL A 62 8.28 -7.25 -18.57
CA VAL A 62 7.05 -6.98 -17.84
C VAL A 62 5.94 -7.81 -18.46
N HIS A 63 5.36 -8.74 -17.68
CA HIS A 63 4.30 -9.63 -18.16
C HIS A 63 3.00 -9.40 -17.40
N PRO A 64 1.82 -9.63 -18.01
CA PRO A 64 0.59 -9.75 -17.24
C PRO A 64 0.71 -10.98 -16.32
N PRO A 65 0.42 -10.85 -15.01
CA PRO A 65 0.51 -11.99 -14.12
C PRO A 65 -0.60 -12.99 -14.45
N ARG A 66 -0.35 -14.29 -14.26
CA ARG A 66 -1.44 -15.26 -14.20
C ARG A 66 -2.34 -14.90 -13.01
N VAL A 67 -3.64 -14.82 -13.27
CA VAL A 67 -4.63 -14.44 -12.28
C VAL A 67 -5.75 -15.45 -12.25
N LEU A 68 -6.19 -15.81 -11.06
CA LEU A 68 -7.40 -16.62 -10.86
C LEU A 68 -8.61 -15.67 -10.80
N ASP A 69 -9.59 -15.88 -11.66
CA ASP A 69 -10.87 -15.17 -11.61
C ASP A 69 -11.80 -15.86 -10.61
N LEU A 70 -12.08 -15.17 -9.51
CA LEU A 70 -12.92 -15.70 -8.43
C LEU A 70 -14.40 -15.80 -8.83
N PHE A 71 -14.81 -15.23 -9.96
CA PHE A 71 -16.16 -15.40 -10.50
C PHE A 71 -16.32 -16.68 -11.31
N GLU A 72 -15.23 -17.18 -11.92
CA GLU A 72 -15.27 -18.38 -12.75
C GLU A 72 -15.10 -19.65 -11.90
N ASP A 73 -14.26 -19.59 -10.87
CA ASP A 73 -14.05 -20.71 -9.94
C ASP A 73 -14.68 -20.41 -8.57
N THR A 74 -15.98 -20.70 -8.47
CA THR A 74 -16.78 -20.45 -7.26
C THR A 74 -16.42 -21.37 -6.10
N GLU A 75 -15.93 -22.58 -6.38
CA GLU A 75 -15.45 -23.53 -5.39
C GLU A 75 -14.16 -23.00 -4.75
N TYR A 76 -13.17 -22.63 -5.57
CA TYR A 76 -11.96 -21.99 -5.10
C TYR A 76 -12.26 -20.68 -4.36
N ALA A 77 -13.18 -19.84 -4.87
CA ALA A 77 -13.54 -18.59 -4.20
C ALA A 77 -14.14 -18.82 -2.81
N SER A 78 -14.98 -19.85 -2.67
CA SER A 78 -15.56 -20.24 -1.38
C SER A 78 -14.49 -20.78 -0.43
N GLN A 79 -13.60 -21.63 -0.93
CA GLN A 79 -12.49 -22.18 -0.16
C GLN A 79 -11.51 -21.09 0.28
N ALA A 80 -11.17 -20.16 -0.62
CA ALA A 80 -10.37 -19.00 -0.33
C ALA A 80 -11.06 -18.11 0.71
N ALA A 81 -12.36 -17.86 0.63
CA ALA A 81 -13.06 -17.10 1.68
C ALA A 81 -12.95 -17.80 3.05
N LEU A 82 -13.13 -19.12 3.09
CA LEU A 82 -13.05 -19.92 4.32
C LEU A 82 -11.66 -19.82 4.97
N TRP A 83 -10.62 -20.06 4.17
CA TRP A 83 -9.23 -19.90 4.56
C TRP A 83 -8.92 -18.50 5.13
N GLY A 84 -9.63 -17.48 4.65
CA GLY A 84 -9.41 -16.10 5.05
C GLY A 84 -10.01 -15.81 6.41
N ILE A 85 -11.18 -16.38 6.66
CA ILE A 85 -11.80 -16.36 7.97
C ILE A 85 -10.95 -17.18 8.94
N GLU A 86 -10.54 -18.39 8.57
CA GLU A 86 -9.68 -19.25 9.39
C GLU A 86 -8.37 -18.55 9.81
N GLY A 87 -7.74 -17.82 8.88
CA GLY A 87 -6.50 -17.10 9.13
C GLY A 87 -6.61 -15.79 9.92
N LEU A 88 -7.82 -15.28 10.21
CA LEU A 88 -8.01 -13.99 10.91
C LEU A 88 -7.23 -13.87 12.24
N PRO A 89 -7.16 -14.90 13.11
CA PRO A 89 -6.40 -14.79 14.36
C PRO A 89 -4.91 -14.52 14.16
N ASP A 90 -4.35 -14.89 13.01
CA ASP A 90 -2.94 -14.73 12.71
C ASP A 90 -2.62 -13.40 12.01
N LEU A 91 -3.63 -12.59 11.71
CA LEU A 91 -3.49 -11.35 10.96
C LEU A 91 -3.81 -10.12 11.80
N GLY A 92 -3.09 -9.03 11.54
CA GLY A 92 -3.46 -7.65 11.87
C GLY A 92 -3.98 -6.89 10.65
N GLU A 93 -4.44 -5.64 10.83
CA GLU A 93 -4.74 -4.75 9.69
C GLU A 93 -3.96 -3.44 9.77
N ILE A 94 -3.50 -2.96 8.62
CA ILE A 94 -2.85 -1.66 8.46
C ILE A 94 -3.67 -0.79 7.52
N TYR A 95 -4.00 0.41 7.97
CA TYR A 95 -4.79 1.37 7.21
C TYR A 95 -3.95 2.62 6.87
N PRO A 96 -3.55 2.83 5.61
CA PRO A 96 -2.84 4.02 5.19
C PRO A 96 -3.80 5.18 4.87
N PHE A 97 -4.03 6.05 5.85
CA PHE A 97 -4.93 7.21 5.78
C PHE A 97 -4.19 8.55 5.68
N GLY A 98 -3.00 8.58 5.09
CA GLY A 98 -2.19 9.80 4.97
C GLY A 98 -2.71 10.86 3.98
N GLY A 99 -3.77 10.57 3.23
CA GLY A 99 -4.29 11.45 2.17
C GLY A 99 -5.51 12.29 2.56
N SER A 100 -5.60 13.50 2.00
CA SER A 100 -6.81 14.32 1.96
C SER A 100 -7.70 13.94 0.77
N ALA A 101 -9.00 14.18 0.89
CA ALA A 101 -9.98 13.98 -0.18
C ALA A 101 -10.15 15.22 -1.07
N ASP A 102 -9.03 15.86 -1.44
CA ASP A 102 -9.02 17.12 -2.21
C ASP A 102 -9.77 16.98 -3.54
N ARG A 103 -9.53 15.87 -4.26
CA ARG A 103 -10.16 15.58 -5.55
C ARG A 103 -11.68 15.34 -5.45
N LEU A 104 -12.19 15.06 -4.26
CA LEU A 104 -13.62 14.87 -4.01
C LEU A 104 -14.30 16.15 -3.52
N GLY A 105 -13.55 17.25 -3.38
CA GLY A 105 -14.07 18.50 -2.82
C GLY A 105 -14.54 18.35 -1.37
N LEU A 106 -14.07 17.32 -0.64
CA LEU A 106 -14.51 17.07 0.72
C LEU A 106 -13.82 18.06 1.67
N VAL A 107 -14.59 19.04 2.16
CA VAL A 107 -14.10 20.10 3.04
C VAL A 107 -14.90 20.19 4.33
N ASP A 108 -14.25 20.72 5.36
CA ASP A 108 -14.88 21.13 6.59
C ASP A 108 -15.75 22.37 6.31
N PRO A 109 -17.07 22.35 6.59
CA PRO A 109 -17.94 23.47 6.28
C PRO A 109 -17.64 24.72 7.12
N HIS A 110 -16.97 24.59 8.26
CA HIS A 110 -16.64 25.72 9.13
C HIS A 110 -15.29 26.34 8.79
N THR A 111 -14.28 25.51 8.50
CA THR A 111 -12.92 26.01 8.25
C THR A 111 -12.56 26.10 6.77
N GLY A 112 -13.31 25.46 5.88
CA GLY A 112 -13.00 25.33 4.46
C GLY A 112 -11.81 24.40 4.16
N GLU A 113 -11.18 23.81 5.19
CA GLU A 113 -10.04 22.92 5.01
C GLU A 113 -10.48 21.56 4.47
N CYS A 114 -9.66 20.96 3.61
CA CYS A 114 -9.95 19.63 3.08
C CYS A 114 -9.87 18.55 4.18
N LEU A 115 -10.86 17.66 4.18
CA LEU A 115 -10.95 16.57 5.15
C LEU A 115 -10.19 15.31 4.66
N PRO A 116 -9.76 14.44 5.59
CA PRO A 116 -9.30 13.10 5.27
C PRO A 116 -10.35 12.31 4.49
N ALA A 117 -9.92 11.51 3.50
CA ALA A 117 -10.82 10.64 2.74
C ALA A 117 -11.60 9.66 3.62
N ALA A 118 -11.00 9.23 4.74
CA ALA A 118 -11.64 8.32 5.68
C ALA A 118 -12.89 8.92 6.36
N MET A 119 -13.07 10.25 6.31
CA MET A 119 -14.23 10.97 6.83
C MET A 119 -15.37 11.11 5.80
N LEU A 120 -15.15 10.75 4.52
CA LEU A 120 -16.20 10.80 3.51
C LEU A 120 -17.38 9.94 3.96
N ARG A 121 -18.59 10.49 3.88
CA ARG A 121 -19.81 9.77 4.25
C ARG A 121 -20.35 8.98 3.06
N TYR A 122 -20.64 7.71 3.29
CA TYR A 122 -21.33 6.82 2.38
C TYR A 122 -22.41 6.07 3.16
N CYS A 123 -23.66 6.09 2.66
CA CYS A 123 -24.82 5.50 3.34
C CYS A 123 -24.94 5.90 4.83
N GLY A 124 -24.71 7.19 5.13
CA GLY A 124 -24.85 7.74 6.48
C GLY A 124 -23.68 7.48 7.44
N ARG A 125 -22.60 6.80 7.00
CA ARG A 125 -21.42 6.50 7.82
C ARG A 125 -20.14 6.92 7.12
N THR A 126 -19.09 7.22 7.88
CA THR A 126 -17.77 7.50 7.31
C THR A 126 -17.17 6.23 6.67
N LEU A 127 -16.29 6.40 5.68
CA LEU A 127 -15.57 5.26 5.09
C LEU A 127 -14.74 4.49 6.13
N LEU A 128 -14.20 5.20 7.13
CA LEU A 128 -13.56 4.56 8.28
C LEU A 128 -14.52 3.63 9.01
N GLU A 129 -15.72 4.11 9.38
CA GLU A 129 -16.74 3.26 10.00
C GLU A 129 -17.07 2.03 9.15
N GLY A 130 -17.15 2.18 7.83
CA GLY A 130 -17.35 1.07 6.90
C GLY A 130 -16.28 -0.01 7.04
N LEU A 131 -14.99 0.37 6.98
CA LEU A 131 -13.87 -0.56 7.15
C LEU A 131 -13.89 -1.27 8.50
N ARG A 132 -14.26 -0.56 9.57
CA ARG A 132 -14.33 -1.15 10.92
C ARG A 132 -15.47 -2.14 11.06
N ARG A 133 -16.64 -1.82 10.50
CA ARG A 133 -17.80 -2.72 10.51
C ARG A 133 -17.54 -3.98 9.70
N ASP A 134 -16.85 -3.86 8.57
CA ASP A 134 -16.40 -5.01 7.79
C ASP A 134 -15.46 -5.92 8.60
N LEU A 135 -14.48 -5.34 9.31
CA LEU A 135 -13.59 -6.11 10.20
C LEU A 135 -14.37 -6.83 11.30
N GLN A 136 -15.32 -6.14 11.95
CA GLN A 136 -16.17 -6.74 12.98
C GLN A 136 -17.07 -7.84 12.43
N ALA A 137 -17.58 -7.69 11.21
CA ALA A 137 -18.38 -8.72 10.55
C ALA A 137 -17.55 -9.99 10.30
N ARG A 138 -16.29 -9.85 9.87
CA ARG A 138 -15.36 -10.98 9.70
C ARG A 138 -15.01 -11.66 11.02
N GLU A 139 -14.74 -10.89 12.07
CA GLU A 139 -14.51 -11.43 13.42
C GLU A 139 -15.74 -12.17 13.97
N PHE A 140 -16.94 -11.61 13.74
CA PHE A 140 -18.19 -12.24 14.13
C PHE A 140 -18.44 -13.53 13.35
N LEU A 141 -18.15 -13.55 12.04
CA LEU A 141 -18.24 -14.74 11.22
C LEU A 141 -17.27 -15.84 11.70
N TYR A 142 -16.03 -15.48 12.04
CA TYR A 142 -15.08 -16.41 12.65
C TYR A 142 -15.62 -17.00 13.95
N PHE A 143 -16.18 -16.16 14.83
CA PHE A 143 -16.83 -16.65 16.05
C PHE A 143 -17.98 -17.61 15.76
N LYS A 144 -18.80 -17.33 14.74
CA LYS A 144 -19.91 -18.22 14.35
C LYS A 144 -19.44 -19.57 13.82
N LEU A 145 -18.33 -19.62 13.08
CA LEU A 145 -17.80 -20.85 12.50
C LEU A 145 -16.99 -21.68 13.51
N TYR A 146 -16.20 -21.04 14.36
CA TYR A 146 -15.20 -21.72 15.21
C TYR A 146 -15.48 -21.62 16.71
N GLY A 147 -16.54 -20.93 17.13
CA GLY A 147 -16.92 -20.75 18.54
C GLY A 147 -15.91 -19.95 19.38
N LYS A 148 -14.93 -19.31 18.74
CA LYS A 148 -13.84 -18.56 19.39
C LYS A 148 -13.90 -17.09 19.01
N GLN A 149 -13.87 -16.21 19.98
CA GLN A 149 -13.76 -14.77 19.71
C GLN A 149 -12.33 -14.44 19.29
N CYS A 150 -12.18 -13.65 18.23
CA CYS A 150 -10.92 -13.05 17.85
C CYS A 150 -11.11 -11.54 17.68
N VAL A 151 -10.18 -10.76 18.18
CA VAL A 151 -10.15 -9.31 17.97
C VAL A 151 -8.83 -8.97 17.29
N ILE A 152 -8.94 -8.40 16.09
CA ILE A 152 -7.83 -8.11 15.20
C ILE A 152 -7.22 -6.75 15.56
N PRO A 153 -5.90 -6.68 15.88
CA PRO A 153 -5.23 -5.42 16.13
C PRO A 153 -5.14 -4.60 14.84
N VAL A 154 -5.26 -3.28 14.96
CA VAL A 154 -5.25 -2.38 13.81
C VAL A 154 -4.28 -1.23 13.98
N ALA A 155 -3.39 -1.09 12.99
CA ALA A 155 -2.47 0.02 12.90
C ALA A 155 -2.97 1.04 11.85
N ILE A 156 -2.96 2.32 12.17
CA ILE A 156 -3.44 3.39 11.29
C ILE A 156 -2.30 4.36 10.99
N MET A 157 -1.92 4.46 9.71
CA MET A 157 -0.98 5.46 9.26
C MET A 157 -1.71 6.76 8.93
N THR A 158 -1.27 7.88 9.48
CA THR A 158 -1.87 9.21 9.22
C THR A 158 -0.80 10.22 8.80
N SER A 159 -1.21 11.42 8.40
CA SER A 159 -0.31 12.52 8.02
C SER A 159 -0.49 13.72 8.96
N SER A 160 0.53 14.57 9.10
CA SER A 160 0.35 15.91 9.69
C SER A 160 -0.22 16.91 8.69
N ALA A 161 -0.27 16.59 7.40
CA ALA A 161 -0.85 17.48 6.40
C ALA A 161 -2.33 17.72 6.69
N LYS A 162 -2.75 19.00 6.66
CA LYS A 162 -4.14 19.43 6.79
C LYS A 162 -4.84 18.87 8.04
N ASN A 163 -4.11 18.78 9.16
CA ASN A 163 -4.62 18.30 10.45
C ASN A 163 -5.20 16.86 10.39
N ASN A 164 -4.69 16.03 9.47
CA ASN A 164 -5.22 14.70 9.18
C ASN A 164 -5.12 13.77 10.40
N HIS A 165 -3.98 13.75 11.09
CA HIS A 165 -3.75 12.89 12.26
C HIS A 165 -4.77 13.17 13.38
N GLU A 166 -4.96 14.44 13.71
CA GLU A 166 -5.87 14.91 14.74
C GLU A 166 -7.32 14.57 14.35
N ARG A 167 -7.72 14.89 13.11
CA ARG A 167 -9.08 14.59 12.61
C ARG A 167 -9.41 13.10 12.64
N ILE A 168 -8.47 12.23 12.25
CA ILE A 168 -8.65 10.77 12.27
C ILE A 168 -8.67 10.23 13.71
N THR A 169 -7.75 10.69 14.55
CA THR A 169 -7.67 10.25 15.96
C THR A 169 -8.93 10.63 16.71
N SER A 170 -9.38 11.88 16.59
CA SER A 170 -10.65 12.34 17.19
C SER A 170 -11.86 11.61 16.63
N LEU A 171 -11.87 11.21 15.35
CA LEU A 171 -12.94 10.38 14.81
C LEU A 171 -12.97 9.00 15.50
N CYS A 172 -11.82 8.34 15.65
CA CYS A 172 -11.73 7.06 16.35
C CYS A 172 -12.16 7.17 17.82
N GLU A 173 -11.77 8.24 18.51
CA GLU A 173 -12.15 8.49 19.90
C GLU A 173 -13.65 8.73 20.07
N ARG A 174 -14.25 9.59 19.24
CA ARG A 174 -15.71 9.83 19.26
C ARG A 174 -16.52 8.57 19.00
N LEU A 175 -15.98 7.65 18.20
CA LEU A 175 -16.61 6.36 17.91
C LEU A 175 -16.27 5.28 18.95
N GLY A 176 -15.70 5.67 20.10
CA GLY A 176 -15.40 4.78 21.22
C GLY A 176 -14.42 3.67 20.87
N GLY A 177 -13.46 3.93 19.98
CA GLY A 177 -12.56 2.90 19.46
C GLY A 177 -13.30 1.75 18.77
N PHE A 178 -14.54 1.96 18.32
CA PHE A 178 -15.40 0.92 17.75
C PHE A 178 -15.64 -0.25 18.71
N GLY A 179 -15.67 0.01 20.02
CA GLY A 179 -15.85 -1.01 21.05
C GLY A 179 -14.62 -1.90 21.28
N ARG A 180 -13.44 -1.52 20.78
CA ARG A 180 -12.18 -2.23 21.02
C ARG A 180 -11.35 -1.52 22.08
N GLY A 181 -10.56 -2.30 22.83
CA GLY A 181 -9.59 -1.76 23.78
C GLY A 181 -8.52 -0.91 23.09
N ARG A 182 -8.07 0.15 23.77
CA ARG A 182 -7.03 1.07 23.26
C ARG A 182 -5.73 0.35 22.89
N SER A 183 -5.41 -0.76 23.56
CA SER A 183 -4.22 -1.57 23.29
C SER A 183 -4.21 -2.22 21.89
N LEU A 184 -5.36 -2.33 21.24
CA LEU A 184 -5.52 -2.92 19.91
C LEU A 184 -5.49 -1.89 18.77
N PHE A 185 -5.15 -0.64 19.09
CA PHE A 185 -4.92 0.41 18.11
C PHE A 185 -3.52 0.98 18.24
N GLN A 186 -2.87 1.16 17.10
CA GLN A 186 -1.60 1.86 17.03
C GLN A 186 -1.62 2.87 15.90
N PHE A 187 -1.50 4.15 16.24
CA PHE A 187 -1.30 5.21 15.24
C PHE A 187 0.18 5.38 14.95
N PHE A 188 0.50 5.63 13.69
CA PHE A 188 1.84 6.02 13.29
C PHE A 188 1.79 7.07 12.19
N GLN A 189 2.35 8.24 12.50
CA GLN A 189 2.26 9.40 11.63
C GLN A 189 3.46 9.47 10.70
N HIS A 190 3.20 9.66 9.41
CA HIS A 190 4.26 9.88 8.44
C HIS A 190 4.61 11.37 8.34
N PRO A 191 5.91 11.71 8.17
CA PRO A 191 6.35 13.09 8.15
C PRO A 191 6.05 13.78 6.81
N LEU A 192 6.07 15.11 6.84
CA LEU A 192 6.16 15.92 5.62
C LEU A 192 7.61 15.97 5.15
N LEU A 193 7.80 15.96 3.84
CA LEU A 193 9.09 16.11 3.18
C LEU A 193 9.12 17.46 2.44
N PRO A 194 10.28 18.12 2.34
CA PRO A 194 10.42 19.31 1.50
C PRO A 194 9.97 19.00 0.07
N ALA A 195 9.20 19.90 -0.53
CA ALA A 195 9.01 19.89 -1.97
C ALA A 195 10.31 20.34 -2.64
N VAL A 196 10.51 19.95 -3.89
CA VAL A 196 11.69 20.32 -4.68
C VAL A 196 11.24 20.78 -6.07
N GLY A 197 11.94 21.77 -6.62
CA GLY A 197 11.79 22.21 -8.00
C GLY A 197 12.21 21.09 -8.94
N ALA A 198 11.41 20.83 -9.97
CA ALA A 198 11.72 19.78 -10.95
C ALA A 198 12.91 20.15 -11.86
N GLU A 199 13.16 21.44 -12.06
CA GLU A 199 14.21 21.96 -12.95
C GLU A 199 15.61 21.83 -12.34
N ASP A 200 15.73 22.14 -11.04
CA ASP A 200 17.02 22.43 -10.39
C ASP A 200 17.18 21.78 -9.01
N GLY A 201 16.15 21.07 -8.53
CA GLY A 201 16.13 20.45 -7.22
C GLY A 201 16.10 21.44 -6.04
N GLN A 202 15.89 22.73 -6.30
CA GLN A 202 15.87 23.76 -5.25
C GLN A 202 14.62 23.64 -4.39
N TRP A 203 14.73 24.05 -3.13
CA TRP A 203 13.58 24.01 -2.21
C TRP A 203 12.75 25.27 -2.38
N PRO A 204 11.48 25.16 -2.82
CA PRO A 204 10.60 26.31 -2.82
C PRO A 204 10.29 26.71 -1.37
N VAL A 205 10.35 28.02 -1.10
CA VAL A 205 10.11 28.58 0.24
C VAL A 205 8.84 29.43 0.23
N THR A 206 8.00 29.28 1.25
CA THR A 206 6.80 30.12 1.40
C THR A 206 7.10 31.45 2.09
N ARG A 207 8.12 31.45 2.96
CA ARG A 207 8.66 32.60 3.71
C ARG A 207 10.15 32.35 3.94
N GLN A 208 10.88 33.36 4.42
CA GLN A 208 12.29 33.19 4.80
C GLN A 208 12.45 31.97 5.73
N PHE A 209 13.31 31.04 5.32
CA PHE A 209 13.62 29.78 6.04
C PHE A 209 12.45 28.80 6.25
N MET A 210 11.37 28.92 5.47
CA MET A 210 10.22 28.00 5.53
C MET A 210 10.04 27.25 4.21
N PRO A 211 10.61 26.03 4.05
CA PRO A 211 10.39 25.23 2.86
C PRO A 211 8.91 24.82 2.76
N VAL A 212 8.40 24.76 1.54
CA VAL A 212 7.12 24.10 1.25
C VAL A 212 7.31 22.62 1.51
N CYS A 213 6.45 22.01 2.32
CA CYS A 213 6.50 20.57 2.59
C CYS A 213 5.25 19.86 2.09
N LYS A 214 5.42 18.66 1.55
CA LYS A 214 4.34 17.78 1.07
C LYS A 214 4.44 16.39 1.69
N PRO A 215 3.33 15.62 1.73
CA PRO A 215 3.37 14.23 2.17
C PRO A 215 4.26 13.38 1.24
N GLY A 216 5.13 12.53 1.79
CA GLY A 216 6.05 11.66 1.03
C GLY A 216 5.42 10.44 0.32
N GLY A 217 4.11 10.46 0.08
CA GLY A 217 3.36 9.34 -0.51
C GLY A 217 3.12 8.15 0.45
N HIS A 218 2.31 7.17 0.02
CA HIS A 218 1.98 6.01 0.85
C HIS A 218 3.10 4.96 0.92
N GLY A 219 4.08 4.98 0.01
CA GLY A 219 5.21 4.03 -0.02
C GLY A 219 6.08 4.06 1.23
N VAL A 220 6.06 5.17 1.99
CA VAL A 220 6.75 5.32 3.27
C VAL A 220 6.26 4.35 4.35
N ILE A 221 5.08 3.74 4.16
CA ILE A 221 4.43 2.86 5.14
C ILE A 221 5.36 1.76 5.66
N TRP A 222 6.17 1.14 4.79
CA TRP A 222 7.02 0.01 5.16
C TRP A 222 8.15 0.42 6.08
N LYS A 223 8.90 1.45 5.68
CA LYS A 223 9.98 2.00 6.51
C LYS A 223 9.41 2.54 7.81
N LEU A 224 8.32 3.29 7.76
CA LEU A 224 7.73 3.91 8.94
C LEU A 224 7.19 2.87 9.93
N ALA A 225 6.50 1.83 9.44
CA ALA A 225 6.02 0.75 10.28
C ALA A 225 7.19 -0.02 10.93
N CYS A 226 8.33 -0.13 10.26
CA CYS A 226 9.56 -0.69 10.84
C CYS A 226 10.13 0.24 11.92
N ASP A 227 10.36 1.51 11.59
CA ASP A 227 10.95 2.51 12.50
C ASP A 227 10.08 2.75 13.76
N LYS A 228 8.76 2.67 13.61
CA LYS A 228 7.79 2.84 14.70
C LYS A 228 7.45 1.54 15.43
N GLY A 229 8.08 0.42 15.07
CA GLY A 229 7.88 -0.86 15.74
C GLY A 229 6.49 -1.48 15.54
N ILE A 230 5.75 -1.09 14.50
CA ILE A 230 4.39 -1.59 14.20
C ILE A 230 4.40 -3.10 13.97
N PHE A 231 5.41 -3.62 13.27
CA PHE A 231 5.54 -5.06 13.04
C PHE A 231 5.85 -5.82 14.32
N GLN A 232 6.71 -5.26 15.18
CA GLN A 232 6.97 -5.82 16.50
C GLN A 232 5.71 -5.78 17.37
N TRP A 233 4.92 -4.71 17.27
CA TRP A 233 3.65 -4.59 17.98
C TRP A 233 2.64 -5.66 17.54
N PHE A 234 2.50 -5.93 16.24
CA PHE A 234 1.70 -7.06 15.75
C PHE A 234 2.20 -8.41 16.26
N TYR A 235 3.52 -8.62 16.24
CA TYR A 235 4.14 -9.84 16.74
C TYR A 235 3.86 -10.05 18.23
N ASN A 236 3.94 -8.99 19.03
CA ASN A 236 3.61 -9.04 20.47
C ASN A 236 2.13 -9.35 20.72
N HIS A 237 1.26 -9.10 19.74
CA HIS A 237 -0.15 -9.53 19.75
C HIS A 237 -0.36 -10.92 19.15
N GLY A 238 0.70 -11.70 18.91
CA GLY A 238 0.63 -13.05 18.36
C GLY A 238 0.32 -13.13 16.87
N ARG A 239 0.46 -12.03 16.12
CA ARG A 239 0.14 -12.00 14.68
C ARG A 239 1.35 -12.39 13.84
N LYS A 240 1.09 -13.20 12.81
CA LYS A 240 2.07 -13.68 11.82
C LYS A 240 2.14 -12.75 10.61
N GLY A 241 1.12 -11.95 10.35
CA GLY A 241 1.09 -10.98 9.25
C GLY A 241 0.09 -9.85 9.42
N ALA A 242 -0.05 -9.02 8.38
CA ALA A 242 -1.07 -7.99 8.33
C ALA A 242 -1.61 -7.76 6.91
N THR A 243 -2.88 -7.37 6.82
CA THR A 243 -3.51 -6.90 5.58
C THR A 243 -3.36 -5.39 5.47
N VAL A 244 -3.03 -4.86 4.29
CA VAL A 244 -2.96 -3.41 4.06
C VAL A 244 -4.15 -2.97 3.20
N ARG A 245 -5.04 -2.15 3.76
CA ARG A 245 -6.29 -1.73 3.11
C ARG A 245 -6.41 -0.22 3.01
N GLN A 246 -6.57 0.29 1.79
CA GLN A 246 -6.90 1.69 1.55
C GLN A 246 -8.39 1.98 1.84
N VAL A 247 -8.75 3.26 1.94
CA VAL A 247 -10.09 3.77 2.29
C VAL A 247 -11.17 3.46 1.22
N ARG A 248 -10.82 2.94 0.04
CA ARG A 248 -11.79 2.67 -1.02
C ARG A 248 -12.62 1.43 -0.69
N PHE A 249 -13.94 1.52 -0.91
CA PHE A 249 -14.89 0.46 -0.65
C PHE A 249 -14.62 -0.69 -1.61
N ASP A 250 -14.08 -1.78 -1.08
CA ASP A 250 -14.06 -3.06 -1.76
C ASP A 250 -14.28 -4.16 -0.69
N PRO A 251 -15.44 -4.84 -0.71
CA PRO A 251 -15.72 -5.95 0.21
C PRO A 251 -14.88 -7.15 -0.21
N LEU A 252 -13.73 -7.34 0.42
CA LEU A 252 -12.84 -8.45 0.12
C LEU A 252 -12.58 -9.31 1.35
N GLY A 253 -13.19 -10.50 1.37
CA GLY A 253 -12.79 -11.64 2.17
C GLY A 253 -11.88 -12.54 1.32
N ILE A 254 -10.63 -12.12 1.09
CA ILE A 254 -9.65 -12.99 0.44
C ILE A 254 -8.94 -13.75 1.54
N GLY A 255 -8.83 -15.05 1.35
CA GLY A 255 -8.15 -15.89 2.31
C GLY A 255 -6.97 -16.68 1.84
N TRP A 256 -6.48 -17.43 2.82
CA TRP A 256 -5.10 -17.83 2.99
C TRP A 256 -4.94 -19.35 3.09
N ASP A 257 -4.36 -19.98 2.07
CA ASP A 257 -3.83 -21.33 2.24
C ASP A 257 -2.48 -21.27 2.97
N TRP A 258 -2.38 -22.03 4.06
CA TRP A 258 -1.16 -22.20 4.87
C TRP A 258 -0.01 -22.87 4.12
N SER A 259 -0.29 -23.51 2.97
CA SER A 259 0.69 -24.28 2.20
C SER A 259 1.59 -23.42 1.28
N ALA A 260 1.20 -22.17 0.95
CA ALA A 260 1.86 -21.38 -0.10
C ALA A 260 2.74 -20.21 0.42
N PRO A 261 3.96 -20.01 -0.12
CA PRO A 261 4.81 -18.88 0.28
C PRO A 261 4.41 -17.55 -0.40
N TRP A 262 3.79 -16.65 0.39
CA TRP A 262 3.85 -15.17 0.43
C TRP A 262 3.47 -14.24 -0.77
N LYS A 263 2.86 -13.07 -0.39
CA LYS A 263 2.46 -11.86 -1.17
C LYS A 263 1.42 -12.05 -2.29
N GLY A 264 0.16 -12.19 -1.88
CA GLY A 264 -0.98 -12.04 -2.77
C GLY A 264 -1.33 -10.57 -3.02
N PHE A 265 -1.89 -10.28 -4.19
CA PHE A 265 -2.54 -8.99 -4.42
C PHE A 265 -3.96 -9.21 -4.90
N ALA A 266 -4.94 -8.54 -4.28
CA ALA A 266 -6.28 -8.43 -4.85
C ALA A 266 -6.25 -7.49 -6.06
N SER A 267 -6.74 -7.94 -7.21
CA SER A 267 -6.87 -7.15 -8.46
C SER A 267 -8.29 -7.25 -8.98
N CYS A 268 -8.58 -6.40 -9.95
CA CYS A 268 -9.67 -6.61 -10.88
C CYS A 268 -9.13 -6.50 -12.30
N LYS A 269 -9.94 -6.89 -13.28
CA LYS A 269 -9.65 -6.57 -14.68
C LYS A 269 -9.46 -5.07 -14.84
N ARG A 270 -8.33 -4.66 -15.43
CA ARG A 270 -8.05 -3.24 -15.71
C ARG A 270 -9.06 -2.73 -16.73
N ILE A 271 -9.73 -1.63 -16.39
CA ILE A 271 -10.60 -0.89 -17.32
C ILE A 271 -9.79 0.21 -18.02
N LEU A 272 -10.28 0.65 -19.18
CA LEU A 272 -9.73 1.78 -19.92
C LEU A 272 -9.69 3.04 -19.03
N GLY A 273 -8.59 3.79 -19.04
CA GLY A 273 -8.41 4.97 -18.18
C GLY A 273 -8.14 4.68 -16.69
N ALA A 274 -7.94 3.42 -16.28
CA ALA A 274 -7.49 3.10 -14.93
C ALA A 274 -6.07 3.63 -14.67
N THR A 275 -5.85 4.18 -13.48
CA THR A 275 -4.56 4.80 -13.09
C THR A 275 -3.48 3.81 -12.68
N GLU A 276 -3.79 2.52 -12.52
CA GLU A 276 -2.83 1.52 -12.04
C GLU A 276 -3.03 0.19 -12.77
N GLY A 277 -1.94 -0.52 -13.01
CA GLY A 277 -1.90 -1.87 -13.57
C GLY A 277 -1.01 -2.79 -12.73
N LYS A 278 -1.24 -4.10 -12.78
CA LYS A 278 -0.35 -5.09 -12.17
C LYS A 278 0.44 -5.84 -13.22
N CYS A 279 1.69 -6.12 -12.90
CA CYS A 279 2.58 -6.88 -13.74
C CYS A 279 3.42 -7.86 -12.91
N LEU A 280 3.86 -8.92 -13.58
CA LEU A 280 5.04 -9.68 -13.22
C LEU A 280 6.26 -8.95 -13.78
N VAL A 281 7.24 -8.76 -12.91
CA VAL A 281 8.51 -8.07 -13.17
C VAL A 281 9.61 -9.12 -13.12
N GLU A 282 10.35 -9.25 -14.21
CA GLU A 282 11.53 -10.12 -14.28
C GLU A 282 12.80 -9.30 -14.13
N LYS A 283 13.61 -9.67 -13.13
CA LYS A 283 14.80 -8.94 -12.75
C LYS A 283 16.01 -9.87 -12.77
N LYS A 284 17.10 -9.45 -13.38
CA LYS A 284 18.38 -10.18 -13.27
C LYS A 284 19.29 -9.50 -12.27
N ASN A 285 19.61 -10.22 -11.19
CA ASN A 285 20.48 -9.78 -10.12
C ASN A 285 21.95 -9.71 -10.58
N LEU A 286 22.80 -8.97 -9.84
CA LEU A 286 24.24 -8.83 -10.11
C LEU A 286 24.98 -10.18 -10.14
N ASP A 287 24.49 -11.16 -9.41
CA ASP A 287 25.01 -12.53 -9.36
C ASP A 287 24.62 -13.36 -10.60
N GLY A 288 23.88 -12.76 -11.55
CA GLY A 288 23.38 -13.41 -12.74
C GLY A 288 22.11 -14.24 -12.51
N MET A 289 21.61 -14.31 -11.27
CA MET A 289 20.39 -15.03 -10.92
C MET A 289 19.14 -14.25 -11.30
N TRP A 290 18.11 -14.99 -11.70
CA TRP A 290 16.79 -14.42 -11.96
C TRP A 290 16.00 -14.24 -10.67
N ALA A 291 15.38 -13.07 -10.53
CA ALA A 291 14.44 -12.74 -9.48
C ALA A 291 13.13 -12.27 -10.13
N TYR A 292 12.04 -12.91 -9.73
CA TYR A 292 10.70 -12.61 -10.19
C TYR A 292 9.93 -11.91 -9.07
N GLY A 293 9.14 -10.90 -9.41
CA GLY A 293 8.31 -10.19 -8.45
C GLY A 293 7.04 -9.64 -9.06
N LEU A 294 5.97 -9.55 -8.27
CA LEU A 294 4.77 -8.82 -8.67
C LEU A 294 4.96 -7.35 -8.29
N SER A 295 4.71 -6.45 -9.24
CA SER A 295 4.73 -5.01 -9.02
C SER A 295 3.47 -4.35 -9.58
N CYS A 296 3.12 -3.21 -8.98
CA CYS A 296 2.23 -2.26 -9.62
C CYS A 296 3.05 -1.42 -10.60
N ILE A 297 2.45 -1.11 -11.76
CA ILE A 297 2.93 -0.10 -12.69
C ILE A 297 1.86 1.00 -12.70
N GLU A 298 2.32 2.23 -12.51
CA GLU A 298 1.47 3.42 -12.57
C GLU A 298 1.16 3.76 -14.04
N TYR A 299 -0.02 4.32 -14.30
CA TYR A 299 -0.45 4.65 -15.66
C TYR A 299 0.51 5.55 -16.44
N THR A 300 1.25 6.41 -15.74
CA THR A 300 2.25 7.29 -16.35
C THR A 300 3.43 6.53 -16.95
N GLU A 301 3.62 5.27 -16.58
CA GLU A 301 4.70 4.41 -17.07
C GLU A 301 4.21 3.39 -18.11
N PHE A 302 2.90 3.34 -18.44
CA PHE A 302 2.36 2.35 -19.38
C PHE A 302 2.97 2.46 -20.77
N ASP A 303 3.10 3.67 -21.30
CA ASP A 303 3.69 3.93 -22.61
C ASP A 303 5.14 3.43 -22.68
N LYS A 304 5.90 3.58 -21.58
CA LYS A 304 7.29 3.11 -21.49
C LYS A 304 7.42 1.60 -21.60
N PHE A 305 6.43 0.85 -21.12
CA PHE A 305 6.41 -0.61 -21.14
C PHE A 305 5.57 -1.19 -22.29
N GLY A 306 5.11 -0.37 -23.23
CA GLY A 306 4.27 -0.83 -24.34
C GLY A 306 2.94 -1.44 -23.89
N ILE A 307 2.45 -1.07 -22.70
CA ILE A 307 1.18 -1.56 -22.16
C ILE A 307 0.06 -0.82 -22.90
N SER A 308 -0.44 -1.42 -23.97
CA SER A 308 -1.49 -0.84 -24.78
C SER A 308 -2.83 -0.76 -24.03
N GLU A 309 -3.59 0.28 -24.34
CA GLU A 309 -5.00 0.39 -23.97
C GLU A 309 -5.77 -0.71 -24.70
N GLY A 310 -6.04 -1.82 -24.00
CA GLY A 310 -6.81 -2.94 -24.55
C GLY A 310 -8.22 -2.51 -24.99
N PRO A 311 -8.89 -3.30 -25.85
CA PRO A 311 -10.22 -2.96 -26.34
C PRO A 311 -11.24 -2.87 -25.21
N LEU A 312 -12.25 -2.00 -25.38
CA LEU A 312 -13.41 -1.84 -24.49
C LEU A 312 -13.98 -3.20 -24.10
N SER A 313 -13.63 -3.72 -22.93
CA SER A 313 -14.29 -4.91 -22.43
C SER A 313 -15.66 -4.54 -21.88
N SER A 314 -16.67 -5.33 -22.21
CA SER A 314 -17.99 -5.25 -21.57
C SER A 314 -17.82 -5.20 -20.04
N HIS A 315 -18.65 -4.41 -19.37
CA HIS A 315 -18.56 -4.10 -17.94
C HIS A 315 -18.89 -5.32 -17.06
N ARG A 316 -18.03 -6.34 -17.08
CA ARG A 316 -17.98 -7.36 -16.04
C ARG A 316 -16.88 -6.98 -15.07
N HIS A 317 -17.27 -6.59 -13.87
CA HIS A 317 -16.36 -6.47 -12.75
C HIS A 317 -15.91 -7.87 -12.35
N SER A 318 -14.73 -8.31 -12.80
CA SER A 318 -14.11 -9.52 -12.27
C SER A 318 -13.10 -9.17 -11.18
N LEU A 319 -13.16 -9.93 -10.10
CA LEU A 319 -12.24 -9.86 -8.97
C LEU A 319 -11.25 -11.01 -9.14
N THR A 320 -9.98 -10.65 -9.18
CA THR A 320 -8.92 -11.61 -9.45
C THR A 320 -7.89 -11.64 -8.34
N LEU A 321 -7.37 -12.83 -8.07
CA LEU A 321 -6.26 -13.02 -7.15
C LEU A 321 -4.98 -13.32 -7.95
N SER A 322 -3.96 -12.49 -7.76
CA SER A 322 -2.61 -12.76 -8.27
C SER A 322 -1.77 -13.35 -7.15
N VAL A 323 -1.22 -14.55 -7.37
CA VAL A 323 -0.31 -15.24 -6.45
C VAL A 323 0.97 -15.58 -7.22
N LEU A 324 2.13 -15.34 -6.61
CA LEU A 324 3.39 -15.90 -7.09
C LEU A 324 3.51 -17.32 -6.54
N SER A 325 3.47 -18.34 -7.39
CA SER A 325 3.92 -19.68 -7.00
C SER A 325 5.43 -19.76 -7.16
N SER A 326 6.11 -20.40 -6.21
CA SER A 326 7.56 -20.65 -6.29
C SER A 326 7.89 -21.95 -7.03
N GLN A 327 6.93 -22.53 -7.77
CA GLN A 327 7.13 -23.77 -8.51
C GLN A 327 7.50 -23.43 -9.95
N LYS A 328 8.69 -23.92 -10.33
CA LYS A 328 9.36 -23.66 -11.60
C LYS A 328 8.71 -24.37 -12.80
N ASP A 329 7.74 -25.24 -12.54
CA ASP A 329 7.23 -26.20 -13.52
C ASP A 329 5.94 -25.77 -14.24
N ASP A 330 5.43 -24.56 -13.94
CA ASP A 330 4.25 -23.98 -14.61
C ASP A 330 4.55 -22.68 -15.37
N LEU A 331 5.82 -22.28 -15.56
CA LEU A 331 6.19 -21.13 -16.38
C LEU A 331 5.94 -21.38 -17.87
#